data_AF-A0AAU5YIE4-F1
#
_entry.id   AF-A0AAU5YIE4-F1
#
_cell.length_a   1.000
_cell.length_b   1.000
_cell.length_c   1.000
_cell.angle_alpha   90.00
_cell.angle_beta   90.00
_cell.angle_gamma   90.00
#
_symmetry.space_group_name_H-M   'P 1'
#
loop_
_entity.id
_entity.type
_entity.pdbx_description
1 polymer ?
#
loop_
_entity_poly.entity_id
_entity_poly.type
_entity_poly.pdbx_seq_one_letter_code
_entity_poly.pdbx_strand_id
1 'polypeptide(L)'
;MTTAARTPTLLTATALPAAEAYDYDYYRARLAHPCVLEQSVAVRALRMPFLAVPAGGPRRGGYFPVHNMLIGLAVCDLLEGRPGFIQPRLRWSLDRDVCLLVEWGDAPPAEDDVARGRFYGYSDTAISKFLRSTARRPTTPSSTSPRSPAGL
;
A
#
# COMPACT_ATOMS: atom_id res chain seq x y z
N MET A 1 -45.46 15.52 -2.56
CA MET A 1 -44.16 15.51 -1.87
C MET A 1 -43.21 14.67 -2.72
N THR A 2 -42.30 15.29 -3.47
CA THR A 2 -41.41 14.58 -4.41
C THR A 2 -40.06 14.36 -3.74
N THR A 3 -39.76 13.11 -3.41
CA THR A 3 -38.44 12.71 -2.89
C THR A 3 -37.41 12.85 -4.01
N ALA A 4 -36.48 13.79 -3.89
CA ALA A 4 -35.34 13.88 -4.78
C ALA A 4 -34.49 12.62 -4.62
N ALA A 5 -34.35 11.85 -5.69
CA ALA A 5 -33.43 10.73 -5.72
C ALA A 5 -32.00 11.28 -5.59
N ARG A 6 -31.30 10.89 -4.52
CA ARG A 6 -29.86 11.13 -4.39
C ARG A 6 -29.16 10.34 -5.48
N THR A 7 -28.60 11.03 -6.48
CA THR A 7 -27.71 10.40 -7.45
C THR A 7 -26.53 9.80 -6.67
N PRO A 8 -26.24 8.50 -6.80
CA PRO A 8 -25.11 7.91 -6.12
C PRO A 8 -23.82 8.58 -6.65
N THR A 9 -23.10 9.25 -5.76
CA THR A 9 -21.78 9.77 -6.07
C THR A 9 -20.88 8.56 -6.28
N LEU A 10 -20.47 8.32 -7.53
CA LEU A 10 -19.42 7.34 -7.81
C LEU A 10 -18.17 7.72 -7.02
N LEU A 11 -17.66 6.80 -6.21
CA LEU A 11 -16.36 6.96 -5.57
C LEU A 11 -15.31 6.99 -6.69
N THR A 12 -14.64 8.13 -6.85
CA THR A 12 -13.65 8.33 -7.92
C THR A 12 -12.27 8.50 -7.31
N ALA A 13 -11.28 7.84 -7.90
CA ALA A 13 -9.87 8.10 -7.66
C ALA A 13 -9.35 9.06 -8.73
N THR A 14 -8.53 10.03 -8.32
CA THR A 14 -7.89 10.99 -9.22
C THR A 14 -6.38 10.89 -9.09
N ALA A 15 -5.68 11.01 -10.21
CA ALA A 15 -4.22 11.11 -10.23
C ALA A 15 -3.81 12.59 -10.21
N LEU A 16 -2.87 12.90 -9.32
CA LEU A 16 -2.21 14.19 -9.18
C LEU A 16 -0.69 14.01 -9.40
N PRO A 17 0.07 15.09 -9.63
CA PRO A 17 1.52 15.05 -9.62
C PRO A 17 2.08 14.37 -8.37
N ALA A 18 3.11 13.54 -8.51
CA ALA A 18 3.72 12.78 -7.40
C ALA A 18 4.04 13.65 -6.17
N ALA A 19 4.56 14.86 -6.40
CA ALA A 19 4.96 15.80 -5.36
C ALA A 19 3.79 16.31 -4.50
N GLU A 20 2.54 16.13 -4.93
CA GLU A 20 1.36 16.47 -4.12
C GLU A 20 1.03 15.39 -3.08
N ALA A 21 1.61 14.19 -3.17
CA ALA A 21 1.37 13.14 -2.20
C ALA A 21 1.92 13.51 -0.82
N TYR A 22 1.12 13.29 0.22
CA TYR A 22 1.49 13.59 1.61
C TYR A 22 2.76 12.85 2.06
N ASP A 23 2.97 11.65 1.56
CA ASP A 23 4.10 10.78 1.85
C ASP A 23 5.21 10.85 0.80
N TYR A 24 5.22 11.86 -0.09
CA TYR A 24 6.25 12.00 -1.13
C TYR A 24 7.66 12.05 -0.56
N ASP A 25 7.92 12.97 0.39
CA ASP A 25 9.24 13.11 1.02
C ASP A 25 9.64 11.87 1.83
N TYR A 26 8.65 11.16 2.36
CA TYR A 26 8.89 9.89 3.05
C TYR A 26 9.52 8.87 2.10
N TYR A 27 8.97 8.70 0.90
CA TYR A 27 9.52 7.80 -0.13
C TYR A 27 10.83 8.32 -0.72
N ARG A 28 10.91 9.62 -1.05
CA ARG A 28 12.11 10.25 -1.61
C ARG A 28 13.35 10.00 -0.76
N ALA A 29 13.23 10.10 0.56
CA ALA A 29 14.34 9.89 1.47
C ALA A 29 14.75 8.42 1.67
N ARG A 30 13.96 7.45 1.18
CA ARG A 30 14.12 6.03 1.50
C ARG A 30 14.39 5.14 0.30
N LEU A 31 13.95 5.53 -0.89
CA LEU A 31 14.18 4.77 -2.12
C LEU A 31 15.66 4.76 -2.50
N ALA A 32 16.14 3.61 -2.99
CA ALA A 32 17.50 3.48 -3.52
C ALA A 32 17.70 4.32 -4.79
N HIS A 33 16.65 4.46 -5.61
CA HIS A 33 16.65 5.24 -6.84
C HIS A 33 15.48 6.23 -6.85
N PRO A 34 15.67 7.47 -6.34
CA PRO A 34 14.60 8.45 -6.26
C PRO A 34 14.01 8.89 -7.61
N CYS A 35 14.70 8.65 -8.73
CA CYS A 35 14.20 8.96 -10.08
C CYS A 35 12.88 8.22 -10.43
N VAL A 36 12.59 7.09 -9.78
CA VAL A 36 11.28 6.39 -9.95
C VAL A 36 10.09 7.27 -9.53
N LEU A 37 10.33 8.33 -8.75
CA LEU A 37 9.32 9.28 -8.34
C LEU A 37 8.82 10.16 -9.49
N GLU A 38 9.58 10.31 -10.57
CA GLU A 38 9.17 11.05 -11.76
C GLU A 38 8.00 10.36 -12.50
N GLN A 39 7.87 9.04 -12.33
CA GLN A 39 6.81 8.21 -12.91
C GLN A 39 5.71 7.87 -11.88
N SER A 40 5.90 8.29 -10.63
CA SER A 40 4.91 8.06 -9.57
C SER A 40 3.70 8.96 -9.72
N VAL A 41 2.58 8.55 -9.12
CA VAL A 41 1.36 9.32 -9.12
C VAL A 41 0.84 9.47 -7.71
N ALA A 42 0.36 10.66 -7.38
CA ALA A 42 -0.34 10.91 -6.14
C ALA A 42 -1.81 10.51 -6.34
N VAL A 43 -2.25 9.46 -5.69
CA VAL A 43 -3.61 8.92 -5.80
C VAL A 43 -4.49 9.57 -4.73
N ARG A 44 -5.49 10.32 -5.18
CA ARG A 44 -6.51 10.93 -4.32
C ARG A 44 -7.87 10.29 -4.56
N ALA A 45 -8.28 9.40 -3.66
CA ALA A 45 -9.62 8.82 -3.62
C ALA A 45 -10.52 9.43 -2.52
N LEU A 46 -9.91 10.02 -1.49
CA LEU A 46 -10.57 10.80 -0.44
C LEU A 46 -9.91 12.18 -0.33
N ARG A 47 -9.74 12.71 0.89
CA ARG A 47 -9.23 14.06 1.12
C ARG A 47 -7.73 14.20 0.89
N MET A 48 -6.92 13.22 1.33
CA MET A 48 -5.46 13.30 1.26
C MET A 48 -4.92 12.38 0.15
N PRO A 49 -4.07 12.89 -0.75
CA PRO A 49 -3.38 12.07 -1.74
C PRO A 49 -2.22 11.28 -1.10
N PHE A 50 -2.08 10.03 -1.51
CA PHE A 50 -0.95 9.17 -1.14
C PHE A 50 -0.23 8.68 -2.38
N LEU A 51 1.06 8.39 -2.24
CA LEU A 51 1.91 8.06 -3.37
C LEU A 51 1.72 6.61 -3.81
N ALA A 52 1.44 6.40 -5.10
CA ALA A 52 1.61 5.12 -5.75
C ALA A 52 2.93 5.12 -6.54
N VAL A 53 3.86 4.24 -6.14
CA VAL A 53 5.20 4.16 -6.73
C VAL A 53 5.28 2.99 -7.73
N PRO A 54 5.54 3.25 -9.02
CA PRO A 54 5.56 2.21 -10.05
C PRO A 54 6.69 1.21 -9.81
N ALA A 55 6.55 0.03 -10.40
CA ALA A 55 7.70 -0.85 -10.62
C ALA A 55 8.66 -0.21 -11.64
N GLY A 56 9.95 -0.47 -11.50
CA GLY A 56 10.99 0.14 -12.32
C GLY A 56 12.37 0.00 -11.70
N GLY A 57 13.40 -0.17 -12.53
CA GLY A 57 14.75 -0.49 -12.06
C GLY A 57 14.74 -1.76 -11.19
N PRO A 58 15.27 -1.73 -9.96
CA PRO A 58 15.25 -2.89 -9.05
C PRO A 58 13.89 -3.10 -8.35
N ARG A 59 12.95 -2.14 -8.40
CA ARG A 59 11.63 -2.27 -7.79
C ARG A 59 10.73 -3.13 -8.67
N ARG A 60 10.27 -4.26 -8.14
CA ARG A 60 9.54 -5.29 -8.92
C ARG A 60 8.02 -5.22 -8.78
N GLY A 61 7.52 -4.42 -7.85
CA GLY A 61 6.10 -4.26 -7.62
C GLY A 61 5.80 -3.19 -6.57
N GLY A 62 4.54 -3.09 -6.22
CA GLY A 62 4.06 -2.15 -5.22
C GLY A 62 2.66 -2.48 -4.76
N TYR A 63 2.23 -1.75 -3.75
CA TYR A 63 0.87 -1.81 -3.26
C TYR A 63 0.39 -0.43 -2.82
N PHE A 64 -0.93 -0.25 -2.81
CA PHE A 64 -1.62 0.93 -2.32
C PHE A 64 -2.73 0.47 -1.35
N PRO A 65 -2.63 0.78 -0.06
CA PRO A 65 -3.62 0.35 0.92
C PRO A 65 -4.95 1.10 0.70
N VAL A 66 -6.06 0.37 0.74
CA VAL A 66 -7.41 0.92 0.61
C VAL A 66 -8.32 0.33 1.68
N HIS A 67 -9.30 1.11 2.12
CA HIS A 67 -10.25 0.71 3.17
C HIS A 67 -11.62 0.32 2.60
N ASN A 68 -11.82 0.46 1.29
CA ASN A 68 -13.11 0.24 0.62
C ASN A 68 -12.87 -0.40 -0.75
N MET A 69 -13.69 -1.40 -1.08
CA MET A 69 -13.61 -2.15 -2.34
C MET A 69 -13.83 -1.27 -3.58
N LEU A 70 -14.80 -0.37 -3.56
CA LEU A 70 -15.09 0.54 -4.68
C LEU A 70 -13.93 1.52 -4.91
N ILE A 71 -13.31 2.01 -3.83
CA ILE A 71 -12.08 2.81 -3.94
C ILE A 71 -10.95 1.97 -4.54
N GLY A 72 -10.80 0.73 -4.08
CA GLY A 72 -9.80 -0.19 -4.63
C GLY A 72 -9.95 -0.41 -6.13
N LEU A 73 -11.17 -0.67 -6.60
CA LEU A 73 -11.46 -0.83 -8.03
C LEU A 73 -11.17 0.48 -8.81
N ALA A 74 -11.62 1.63 -8.30
CA ALA A 74 -11.33 2.91 -8.94
C ALA A 74 -9.81 3.21 -9.01
N VAL A 75 -9.03 2.75 -8.03
CA VAL A 75 -7.56 2.87 -8.07
C VAL A 75 -6.95 1.88 -9.07
N CYS A 76 -7.45 0.65 -9.19
CA CYS A 76 -7.02 -0.27 -10.25
C CYS A 76 -7.21 0.37 -11.63
N ASP A 77 -8.41 0.87 -11.92
CA ASP A 77 -8.74 1.52 -13.20
C ASP A 77 -7.86 2.75 -13.44
N LEU A 78 -7.57 3.53 -12.39
CA LEU A 78 -6.71 4.71 -12.48
C LEU A 78 -5.26 4.36 -12.85
N LEU A 79 -4.76 3.23 -12.35
CA LEU A 79 -3.38 2.80 -12.53
C LEU A 79 -3.18 1.95 -13.79
N GLU A 80 -4.25 1.34 -14.32
CA GLU A 80 -4.18 0.49 -15.49
C GLU A 80 -3.61 1.24 -16.72
N GLY A 81 -2.75 0.55 -17.47
CA GLY A 81 -2.08 1.10 -18.65
C GLY A 81 -0.96 2.11 -18.35
N ARG A 82 -0.76 2.52 -17.09
CA ARG A 82 0.35 3.43 -16.73
C ARG A 82 1.69 2.68 -16.67
N PRO A 83 2.79 3.26 -17.19
CA PRO A 83 4.11 2.66 -17.10
C PRO A 83 4.50 2.26 -15.67
N GLY A 84 4.94 1.02 -15.50
CA GLY A 84 5.39 0.47 -14.22
C GLY A 84 4.27 0.03 -13.25
N PHE A 85 2.99 0.26 -13.56
CA PHE A 85 1.86 -0.29 -12.81
C PHE A 85 1.35 -1.57 -13.50
N ILE A 86 2.18 -2.62 -13.47
CA ILE A 86 1.92 -3.86 -14.18
C ILE A 86 0.78 -4.63 -13.51
N GLN A 87 -0.32 -4.85 -14.21
CA GLN A 87 -1.48 -5.64 -13.76
C GLN A 87 -1.99 -5.24 -12.35
N PRO A 88 -2.50 -4.01 -12.16
CA PRO A 88 -3.10 -3.59 -10.90
C PRO A 88 -4.27 -4.52 -10.52
N ARG A 89 -4.27 -5.01 -9.28
CA ARG A 89 -5.24 -5.99 -8.80
C ARG A 89 -5.61 -5.72 -7.36
N LEU A 90 -6.90 -5.80 -7.05
CA LEU A 90 -7.40 -5.69 -5.69
C LEU A 90 -7.24 -7.03 -4.96
N ARG A 91 -6.67 -7.02 -3.76
CA ARG A 91 -6.51 -8.18 -2.90
C ARG A 91 -6.85 -7.87 -1.45
N TRP A 92 -7.24 -8.89 -0.71
CA TRP A 92 -7.28 -8.85 0.73
C TRP A 92 -5.85 -8.83 1.29
N SER A 93 -5.61 -7.95 2.27
CA SER A 93 -4.35 -7.99 3.01
C SER A 93 -4.34 -9.18 3.97
N LEU A 94 -3.13 -9.66 4.27
CA LEU A 94 -2.90 -10.54 5.41
C LEU A 94 -2.68 -9.76 6.72
N ASP A 95 -2.42 -8.45 6.61
CA ASP A 95 -2.34 -7.55 7.76
C ASP A 95 -3.75 -7.23 8.28
N ARG A 96 -3.98 -7.43 9.59
CA ARG A 96 -5.29 -7.18 10.20
C ARG A 96 -5.65 -5.70 10.28
N ASP A 97 -4.66 -4.81 10.21
CA ASP A 97 -4.87 -3.37 10.27
C ASP A 97 -5.15 -2.75 8.90
N VAL A 98 -4.99 -3.52 7.81
CA VAL A 98 -5.24 -3.08 6.43
C VAL A 98 -6.20 -4.06 5.77
N CYS A 99 -7.46 -3.70 5.50
CA CYS A 99 -8.38 -4.69 4.94
C CYS A 99 -8.07 -5.06 3.47
N LEU A 100 -7.78 -4.07 2.63
CA LEU A 100 -7.64 -4.25 1.19
C LEU A 100 -6.38 -3.55 0.66
N LEU A 101 -5.82 -4.12 -0.40
CA LEU A 101 -4.61 -3.66 -1.08
C LEU A 101 -4.87 -3.63 -2.58
N VAL A 102 -4.50 -2.56 -3.27
CA VAL A 102 -4.27 -2.62 -4.71
C VAL A 102 -2.80 -2.97 -4.90
N GLU A 103 -2.48 -4.14 -5.46
CA GLU A 103 -1.12 -4.59 -5.76
C GLU A 103 -0.81 -4.46 -7.25
N TRP A 104 0.45 -4.28 -7.62
CA TRP A 104 0.94 -4.36 -8.99
C TRP A 104 2.33 -4.97 -9.05
N GLY A 105 2.70 -5.46 -10.23
CA GLY A 105 3.95 -6.17 -10.47
C GLY A 105 3.97 -7.57 -9.86
N ASP A 106 5.17 -8.04 -9.57
CA ASP A 106 5.45 -9.39 -9.09
C ASP A 106 4.89 -9.64 -7.68
N ALA A 107 4.90 -10.90 -7.24
CA ALA A 107 4.57 -11.24 -5.85
C ALA A 107 5.73 -10.89 -4.91
N PRO A 108 5.49 -10.19 -3.79
CA PRO A 108 6.54 -9.87 -2.83
C PRO A 108 7.02 -11.11 -2.06
N PRO A 109 8.30 -11.17 -1.64
CA PRO A 109 8.78 -12.18 -0.70
C PRO A 109 7.99 -12.14 0.62
N ALA A 110 7.56 -13.31 1.11
CA ALA A 110 6.64 -13.40 2.24
C ALA A 110 7.29 -13.18 3.62
N GLU A 111 8.51 -13.72 3.84
CA GLU A 111 9.06 -13.88 5.19
C GLU A 111 10.37 -13.13 5.48
N ASP A 112 11.01 -12.56 4.46
CA ASP A 112 12.28 -11.83 4.61
C ASP A 112 12.09 -10.32 4.39
N ASP A 113 12.21 -9.54 5.48
CA ASP A 113 12.14 -8.08 5.48
C ASP A 113 13.20 -7.41 4.60
N VAL A 114 14.41 -7.98 4.51
CA VAL A 114 15.48 -7.44 3.65
C VAL A 114 15.11 -7.65 2.20
N ALA A 115 14.76 -8.88 1.82
CA ALA A 115 14.33 -9.19 0.46
C ALA A 115 13.09 -8.37 0.07
N ARG A 116 12.13 -8.21 0.97
CA ARG A 116 10.93 -7.38 0.78
C ARG A 116 11.27 -5.90 0.63
N GLY A 117 12.20 -5.39 1.43
CA GLY A 117 12.69 -4.02 1.30
C GLY A 117 13.30 -3.75 -0.08
N ARG A 118 14.17 -4.66 -0.55
CA ARG A 118 14.79 -4.60 -1.88
C ARG A 118 13.78 -4.75 -3.01
N PHE A 119 12.80 -5.66 -2.85
CA PHE A 119 11.70 -5.85 -3.79
C PHE A 119 10.93 -4.55 -4.03
N TYR A 120 10.68 -3.77 -2.98
CA TYR A 120 10.04 -2.45 -3.06
C TYR A 120 11.02 -1.30 -3.38
N GLY A 121 12.29 -1.58 -3.66
CA GLY A 121 13.28 -0.59 -4.08
C GLY A 121 13.75 0.34 -2.96
N TYR A 122 13.59 -0.04 -1.70
CA TYR A 122 14.17 0.71 -0.58
C TYR A 122 15.70 0.59 -0.56
N SER A 123 16.37 1.67 -0.14
CA SER A 123 17.81 1.68 0.10
C SER A 123 18.20 0.78 1.27
N ASP A 124 19.41 0.22 1.24
CA ASP A 124 19.94 -0.61 2.34
C ASP A 124 19.94 0.14 3.69
N THR A 125 20.17 1.47 3.67
CA THR A 125 20.07 2.32 4.86
C THR A 125 18.65 2.37 5.42
N ALA A 126 17.62 2.51 4.56
CA ALA A 126 16.23 2.51 4.98
C ALA A 126 15.81 1.14 5.54
N ILE A 127 16.23 0.05 4.87
CA ILE A 127 16.00 -1.34 5.32
C ILE A 127 16.63 -1.55 6.70
N SER A 128 17.90 -1.19 6.87
CA SER A 128 18.61 -1.33 8.15
C SER A 128 17.95 -0.52 9.27
N LYS A 129 17.46 0.68 8.98
CA LYS A 129 16.73 1.51 9.94
C LYS A 129 15.41 0.85 10.36
N PHE A 130 14.67 0.27 9.41
CA PHE A 130 13.43 -0.45 9.69
C PHE A 130 13.67 -1.66 10.60
N LEU A 131 14.64 -2.52 10.28
CA LEU A 131 14.98 -3.70 11.07
C LEU A 131 15.38 -3.36 12.52
N ARG A 132 16.13 -2.27 12.72
CA ARG A 132 16.46 -1.80 14.08
C ARG A 132 15.23 -1.34 14.87
N SER A 133 14.22 -0.80 14.19
CA SER A 133 13.00 -0.34 14.85
C SER A 133 12.06 -1.49 15.22
N THR A 134 11.97 -2.53 14.38
CA THR A 134 11.16 -3.72 14.65
C THR A 134 11.75 -4.58 15.76
N ALA A 135 13.08 -4.76 15.79
CA ALA A 135 13.76 -5.47 16.87
C ALA A 135 13.57 -4.83 18.27
N ARG A 136 13.24 -3.54 18.33
CA ARG A 136 13.00 -2.80 19.58
C ARG A 136 11.57 -2.89 20.09
N ARG A 137 10.61 -3.35 19.29
CA ARG A 137 9.24 -3.60 19.77
C ARG A 137 9.24 -4.92 20.55
N PRO A 138 8.90 -4.93 21.86
CA PRO A 138 8.70 -6.18 22.57
C PRO A 138 7.56 -6.93 21.89
N THR A 139 7.80 -8.18 21.50
CA THR A 139 6.73 -9.13 21.21
C THR A 139 5.94 -9.32 22.50
N THR A 140 4.78 -8.65 22.61
CA THR A 140 3.81 -9.01 23.65
C THR A 140 3.47 -10.48 23.42
N PRO A 141 3.76 -11.40 24.37
CA PRO A 141 3.35 -12.78 24.19
C PRO A 141 1.83 -12.82 24.12
N SER A 142 1.30 -13.45 23.06
CA SER A 142 -0.11 -13.75 22.93
C SER A 142 -0.58 -14.43 24.21
N SER A 143 -1.50 -13.78 24.93
CA SER A 143 -2.19 -14.35 26.08
C SER A 143 -2.95 -15.59 25.62
N THR A 144 -2.33 -16.76 25.82
CA THR A 144 -3.00 -18.05 25.69
C THR A 144 -3.98 -18.16 26.86
N SER A 145 -5.23 -17.77 26.65
CA SER A 145 -6.29 -18.08 27.62
C SER A 145 -6.45 -19.60 27.70
N PRO A 146 -6.42 -20.21 28.90
CA PRO A 146 -6.65 -21.64 29.04
C PRO A 146 -8.11 -21.96 28.68
N ARG A 147 -8.30 -23.00 27.87
CA ARG A 147 -9.60 -23.54 27.47
C ARG A 147 -10.24 -24.19 28.71
N SER A 148 -11.32 -23.61 29.24
CA SER A 148 -12.11 -24.28 30.27
C SER A 148 -12.69 -25.60 29.73
N PRO A 149 -12.57 -26.73 30.46
CA PRO A 149 -13.32 -27.92 30.14
C PRO A 149 -14.79 -27.71 30.55
N ALA A 150 -15.70 -27.91 29.60
CA ALA A 150 -17.12 -28.01 29.88
C ALA A 150 -17.38 -29.32 30.64
N GLY A 151 -17.94 -29.20 31.84
CA GLY A 151 -18.44 -30.32 32.63
C GLY A 151 -19.78 -29.93 33.24
N LEU A 152 -20.85 -30.52 32.68
CA LEU A 152 -22.04 -31.13 33.30
C LEU A 152 -23.20 -31.13 32.29
#